data_AF-A0A961YYG5-F1
#
_entry.id   AF-A0A961YYG5-F1
#
_cell.length_a   1.000
_cell.length_b   1.000
_cell.length_c   1.000
_cell.angle_alpha   90.00
_cell.angle_beta   90.00
_cell.angle_gamma   90.00
#
_symmetry.space_group_name_H-M   'P 1'
#
loop_
_entity.id
_entity.type
_entity.pdbx_description
1 polymer ?
#
loop_
_entity_poly.entity_id
_entity_poly.type
_entity_poly.pdbx_seq_one_letter_code
_entity_poly.pdbx_strand_id
1 'polypeptide(L)'
;MTRHSINKTLRRAYIALGLVLIIALVARLADHIPGLSGSGVEQVLKDLYDYLKDMALVFVTVVAAYLANVFQKRSKFVENLEREWRGIVATKAVLVTYCDRPYPSTDDYLNAFARISETIDGMRIVYRNAGETSGLVGLYPYSPLHDMRRALQWLDPRKKPNTTAAERKLAQDAILQSFYALRENFLEELDLEEPRHPLLISGGRRLKKSGATRGAKAEQERQRKRLDKEQQPRPDVDTLLSHLYYAEQQGDAANEEGNGRRLAP
;
A
#
# COMPACT_ATOMS: atom_id res chain seq x y z
N MET A 1 8.72 10.26 -7.40
CA MET A 1 8.64 10.14 -8.88
C MET A 1 7.30 9.47 -9.18
N THR A 2 6.41 10.15 -9.89
CA THR A 2 5.08 9.60 -10.25
C THR A 2 5.22 8.54 -11.34
N ARG A 3 4.23 7.66 -11.49
CA ARG A 3 4.18 6.60 -12.51
C ARG A 3 4.44 7.15 -13.92
N HIS A 4 3.86 8.31 -14.23
CA HIS A 4 4.06 9.00 -15.51
C HIS A 4 5.53 9.38 -15.77
N SER A 5 6.24 9.87 -14.75
CA SER A 5 7.65 10.26 -14.88
C SER A 5 8.60 9.06 -15.10
N ILE A 6 8.25 7.90 -14.54
CA ILE A 6 9.02 6.65 -14.69
C ILE A 6 8.79 6.08 -16.09
N ASN A 7 7.53 5.98 -16.53
CA ASN A 7 7.22 5.50 -17.89
C ASN A 7 7.87 6.37 -18.96
N LYS A 8 7.92 7.70 -18.76
CA LYS A 8 8.63 8.62 -19.65
C LYS A 8 10.14 8.38 -19.66
N THR A 9 10.73 8.13 -18.51
CA THR A 9 12.17 7.82 -18.35
C THR A 9 12.53 6.47 -18.97
N LEU A 10 11.76 5.42 -18.67
CA LEU A 10 11.91 4.09 -19.26
C LEU A 10 11.74 4.14 -20.77
N ARG A 11 10.73 4.85 -21.28
CA ARG A 11 10.53 5.01 -22.73
C ARG A 11 11.73 5.69 -23.39
N ARG A 12 12.32 6.73 -22.77
CA ARG A 12 13.55 7.35 -23.27
C ARG A 12 14.74 6.40 -23.25
N ALA A 13 14.90 5.62 -22.18
CA ALA A 13 15.95 4.61 -22.08
C ALA A 13 15.80 3.53 -23.16
N TYR A 14 14.58 3.01 -23.38
CA TYR A 14 14.30 2.05 -24.45
C TYR A 14 14.51 2.63 -25.84
N ILE A 15 14.14 3.89 -26.09
CA ILE A 15 14.40 4.57 -27.36
C ILE A 15 15.90 4.73 -27.58
N ALA A 16 16.65 5.18 -26.57
CA ALA A 16 18.10 5.34 -26.67
C ALA A 16 18.79 3.99 -26.92
N LEU A 17 18.40 2.95 -26.18
CA LEU A 17 18.92 1.60 -26.38
C LEU A 17 18.58 1.07 -27.78
N GLY A 18 17.35 1.28 -28.24
CA GLY A 18 16.91 0.90 -29.58
C GLY A 18 17.70 1.62 -30.68
N LEU A 19 17.96 2.92 -30.51
CA LEU A 19 18.81 3.69 -31.43
C LEU A 19 20.23 3.16 -31.47
N VAL A 20 20.84 2.88 -30.31
CA VAL A 20 22.20 2.31 -30.24
C VAL A 20 22.25 0.95 -30.94
N LEU A 21 21.24 0.09 -30.73
CA LEU A 21 21.14 -1.20 -31.40
C LEU A 21 20.97 -1.07 -32.92
N ILE A 22 20.14 -0.13 -33.39
CA ILE A 22 19.96 0.13 -34.82
C ILE A 22 21.27 0.65 -35.44
N ILE A 23 21.95 1.59 -34.79
CA ILE A 23 23.24 2.13 -35.26
C ILE A 23 24.28 1.00 -35.32
N ALA A 24 24.37 0.17 -34.28
CA ALA A 24 25.29 -0.97 -34.25
C ALA A 24 24.96 -2.01 -35.35
N LEU A 25 23.67 -2.24 -35.63
CA LEU A 25 23.23 -3.14 -36.69
C LEU A 25 23.59 -2.60 -38.09
N VAL A 26 23.31 -1.31 -38.33
CA VAL A 26 23.63 -0.63 -39.59
C VAL A 26 25.14 -0.60 -39.81
N ALA A 27 25.92 -0.27 -38.78
CA ALA A 27 27.37 -0.25 -38.85
C ALA A 27 27.94 -1.65 -39.15
N ARG A 28 27.40 -2.70 -38.54
CA ARG A 28 27.80 -4.09 -38.80
C ARG A 28 27.44 -4.55 -40.22
N LEU A 29 26.35 -4.05 -40.79
CA LEU A 29 25.88 -4.40 -42.13
C LEU A 29 26.40 -3.47 -43.23
N ALA A 30 27.21 -2.46 -42.89
CA ALA A 30 27.66 -1.42 -43.82
C ALA A 30 28.29 -1.98 -45.10
N ASP A 31 29.05 -3.06 -44.98
CA ASP A 31 29.75 -3.74 -46.09
C ASP A 31 28.79 -4.39 -47.11
N HIS A 32 27.54 -4.64 -46.71
CA HIS A 32 26.53 -5.29 -47.51
C HIS A 32 25.49 -4.30 -48.06
N ILE A 33 25.61 -3.00 -47.78
CA ILE A 33 24.68 -1.98 -48.25
C ILE A 33 25.21 -1.37 -49.57
N PRO A 34 24.57 -1.64 -50.72
CA PRO A 34 24.99 -1.08 -52.00
C PRO A 34 24.86 0.45 -51.97
N GLY A 35 25.99 1.16 -52.14
CA GLY A 35 26.09 2.61 -52.07
C GLY A 35 26.95 3.16 -50.92
N LEU A 36 27.24 2.35 -49.89
CA LEU A 36 28.14 2.70 -48.78
C LEU A 36 29.49 1.97 -48.85
N SER A 37 29.53 0.82 -49.54
CA SER A 37 30.72 0.00 -49.73
C SER A 37 31.85 0.76 -50.44
N GLY A 38 33.02 0.86 -49.81
CA GLY A 38 34.22 1.53 -50.31
C GLY A 38 34.26 3.05 -50.10
N SER A 39 33.29 3.62 -49.38
CA SER A 39 33.23 5.05 -49.06
C SER A 39 33.88 5.36 -47.70
N GLY A 40 34.36 6.59 -47.49
CA GLY A 40 34.88 7.03 -46.18
C GLY A 40 33.85 6.94 -45.04
N VAL A 41 32.56 6.84 -45.37
CA VAL A 41 31.46 6.62 -44.41
C VAL A 41 31.46 5.21 -43.84
N GLU A 42 31.92 4.21 -44.61
CA GLU A 42 32.04 2.82 -44.15
C GLU A 42 33.06 2.68 -43.00
N GLN A 43 34.24 3.30 -43.17
CA GLN A 43 35.29 3.29 -42.14
C GLN A 43 34.80 3.95 -40.85
N VAL A 44 34.13 5.10 -40.95
CA VAL A 44 33.56 5.80 -39.79
C VAL A 44 32.51 4.93 -39.07
N LEU A 45 31.69 4.20 -39.81
CA LEU A 45 30.69 3.30 -39.21
C LEU A 45 31.35 2.10 -38.50
N LYS A 46 32.40 1.52 -39.08
CA LYS A 46 33.17 0.43 -38.46
C LYS A 46 33.88 0.88 -37.19
N ASP A 47 34.56 2.03 -37.23
CA ASP A 47 35.22 2.61 -36.06
C ASP A 47 34.22 2.91 -34.94
N LEU A 48 33.03 3.41 -35.29
CA LEU A 48 31.96 3.65 -34.34
C LEU A 48 31.42 2.34 -33.73
N TYR A 49 31.30 1.28 -34.53
CA TYR A 49 30.87 -0.04 -34.04
C TYR A 49 31.91 -0.64 -33.08
N ASP A 50 33.20 -0.61 -33.43
CA ASP A 50 34.26 -1.12 -32.57
C ASP A 50 34.35 -0.32 -31.27
N TYR A 51 34.22 1.01 -31.33
CA TYR A 51 34.10 1.85 -30.13
C TYR A 51 32.88 1.47 -29.27
N LEU A 52 31.69 1.32 -29.88
CA LEU A 52 30.48 0.92 -29.16
C LEU A 52 30.60 -0.47 -28.54
N LYS A 53 31.25 -1.40 -29.24
CA LYS A 53 31.52 -2.76 -28.78
C LYS A 53 32.49 -2.75 -27.59
N ASP A 54 33.57 -1.99 -27.68
CA ASP A 54 34.56 -1.88 -26.60
C ASP A 54 33.97 -1.19 -25.36
N MET A 55 33.09 -0.20 -25.58
CA MET A 55 32.40 0.51 -24.51
C MET A 55 31.08 -0.15 -24.07
N ALA A 56 30.66 -1.26 -24.69
CA ALA A 56 29.36 -1.88 -24.45
C ALA A 56 29.15 -2.24 -22.98
N LEU A 57 30.20 -2.79 -22.33
CA LEU A 57 30.14 -3.15 -20.92
C LEU A 57 29.92 -1.92 -20.03
N VAL A 58 30.63 -0.82 -20.31
CA VAL A 58 30.48 0.44 -19.58
C VAL A 58 29.06 0.97 -19.77
N PHE A 59 28.55 0.95 -21.00
CA PHE A 59 27.20 1.42 -21.32
C PHE A 59 26.13 0.61 -20.58
N VAL A 60 26.21 -0.73 -20.63
CA VAL A 60 25.29 -1.62 -19.91
C VAL A 60 25.33 -1.34 -18.41
N THR A 61 26.53 -1.15 -17.85
CA THR A 61 26.70 -0.87 -16.42
C THR A 61 26.07 0.47 -16.04
N VAL A 62 26.29 1.52 -16.82
CA VAL A 62 25.71 2.85 -16.58
C VAL A 62 24.18 2.82 -16.68
N VAL A 63 23.63 2.13 -17.69
CA VAL A 63 22.18 1.97 -17.85
C VAL A 63 21.59 1.18 -16.70
N ALA A 64 22.21 0.06 -16.31
CA ALA A 64 21.77 -0.75 -15.18
C ALA A 64 21.78 0.05 -13.87
N ALA A 65 22.85 0.80 -13.60
CA ALA A 65 22.96 1.66 -12.42
C ALA A 65 21.88 2.76 -12.42
N TYR A 66 21.61 3.37 -13.58
CA TYR A 66 20.56 4.37 -13.71
C TYR A 66 19.17 3.79 -13.46
N LEU A 67 18.85 2.65 -14.07
CA LEU A 67 17.58 1.95 -13.86
C LEU A 67 17.42 1.55 -12.39
N ALA A 68 18.46 0.98 -11.78
CA ALA A 68 18.46 0.64 -10.36
C ALA A 68 18.15 1.87 -9.48
N ASN A 69 18.78 3.02 -9.75
CA ASN A 69 18.50 4.27 -9.03
C ASN A 69 17.05 4.74 -9.21
N VAL A 70 16.49 4.64 -10.43
CA VAL A 70 15.09 4.99 -10.69
C VAL A 70 14.13 4.05 -9.94
N PHE A 71 14.39 2.74 -9.97
CA PHE A 71 13.61 1.75 -9.21
C PHE A 71 13.67 1.99 -7.70
N GLN A 72 14.87 2.25 -7.16
CA GLN A 72 15.05 2.60 -5.74
C GLN A 72 14.26 3.85 -5.34
N LYS A 73 14.29 4.91 -6.17
CA LYS A 73 13.51 6.14 -5.92
C LYS A 73 12.01 5.89 -5.97
N ARG A 74 11.51 5.04 -6.87
CA ARG A 74 10.09 4.66 -6.92
C ARG A 74 9.69 3.84 -5.71
N SER A 75 10.48 2.84 -5.33
CA SER A 75 10.20 2.01 -4.16
C SER A 75 10.05 2.85 -2.90
N LYS A 76 11.01 3.76 -2.64
CA LYS A 76 10.94 4.69 -1.50
C LYS A 76 9.73 5.62 -1.56
N PHE A 77 9.36 6.07 -2.76
CA PHE A 77 8.18 6.92 -2.94
C PHE A 77 6.88 6.16 -2.67
N VAL A 78 6.74 4.91 -3.14
CA VAL A 78 5.57 4.06 -2.84
C VAL A 78 5.49 3.77 -1.34
N GLU A 79 6.61 3.43 -0.70
CA GLU A 79 6.66 3.20 0.75
C GLU A 79 6.20 4.44 1.54
N ASN A 80 6.64 5.63 1.14
CA ASN A 80 6.18 6.87 1.75
C ASN A 80 4.69 7.11 1.51
N LEU A 81 4.17 6.84 0.30
CA LEU A 81 2.74 6.94 0.01
C LEU A 81 1.91 5.95 0.84
N GLU A 82 2.38 4.72 1.03
CA GLU A 82 1.71 3.76 1.91
C GLU A 82 1.63 4.26 3.35
N ARG A 83 2.70 4.89 3.84
CA ARG A 83 2.71 5.51 5.17
C ARG A 83 1.68 6.62 5.28
N GLU A 84 1.62 7.52 4.29
CA GLU A 84 0.60 8.58 4.24
C GLU A 84 -0.81 8.01 4.15
N TRP A 85 -1.02 6.97 3.34
CA TRP A 85 -2.31 6.28 3.24
C TRP A 85 -2.77 5.72 4.59
N ARG A 86 -1.87 5.03 5.32
CA ARG A 86 -2.16 4.55 6.68
C ARG A 86 -2.51 5.72 7.62
N GLY A 87 -1.80 6.85 7.48
CA GLY A 87 -2.10 8.09 8.18
C GLY A 87 -3.52 8.59 7.91
N ILE A 88 -3.91 8.70 6.64
CA ILE A 88 -5.25 9.11 6.19
C ILE A 88 -6.33 8.14 6.73
N VAL A 89 -6.11 6.83 6.65
CA VAL A 89 -7.05 5.81 7.16
C VAL A 89 -7.24 5.94 8.67
N ALA A 90 -6.16 6.14 9.42
CA ALA A 90 -6.21 6.36 10.86
C ALA A 90 -6.95 7.67 11.19
N THR A 91 -6.68 8.74 10.46
CA THR A 91 -7.37 10.03 10.60
C THR A 91 -8.86 9.89 10.36
N LYS A 92 -9.28 9.21 9.28
CA LYS A 92 -10.68 8.89 9.02
C LYS A 92 -11.32 8.16 10.21
N ALA A 93 -10.64 7.17 10.80
CA ALA A 93 -11.16 6.46 11.96
C ALA A 93 -11.38 7.39 13.16
N VAL A 94 -10.45 8.30 13.45
CA VAL A 94 -10.59 9.29 14.53
C VAL A 94 -11.78 10.23 14.26
N LEU A 95 -11.91 10.75 13.05
CA LEU A 95 -13.01 11.64 12.65
C LEU A 95 -14.39 10.96 12.79
N VAL A 96 -14.50 9.72 12.31
CA VAL A 96 -15.74 8.93 12.40
C VAL A 96 -16.06 8.61 13.85
N THR A 97 -15.06 8.22 14.64
CA THR A 97 -15.23 7.93 16.08
C THR A 97 -15.70 9.15 16.86
N TYR A 98 -15.18 10.34 16.53
CA TYR A 98 -15.66 11.60 17.11
C TYR A 98 -17.16 11.81 16.83
N CYS A 99 -17.62 11.53 15.60
CA CYS A 99 -19.02 11.70 15.24
C CYS A 99 -19.94 10.66 15.90
N ASP A 100 -19.48 9.42 16.06
CA ASP A 100 -20.24 8.33 16.69
C ASP A 100 -20.33 8.47 18.22
N ARG A 101 -19.39 9.17 18.85
CA ARG A 101 -19.39 9.31 20.30
C ARG A 101 -20.65 10.06 20.78
N PRO A 102 -21.40 9.52 21.76
CA PRO A 102 -22.64 10.15 22.23
C PRO A 102 -22.43 11.55 22.84
N TYR A 103 -21.35 11.71 23.61
CA TYR A 103 -20.97 12.95 24.29
C TYR A 103 -19.49 13.25 24.01
N PRO A 104 -19.15 13.78 22.81
CA PRO A 104 -17.78 14.10 22.48
C PRO A 104 -17.32 15.33 23.27
N SER A 105 -16.11 15.27 23.82
CA SER A 105 -15.50 16.41 24.51
C SER A 105 -14.87 17.40 23.51
N THR A 106 -14.56 18.61 23.99
CA THR A 106 -13.77 19.57 23.22
C THR A 106 -12.37 19.03 22.92
N ASP A 107 -11.78 18.26 23.84
CA ASP A 107 -10.46 17.65 23.62
C ASP A 107 -10.50 16.59 22.52
N ASP A 108 -11.59 15.81 22.44
CA ASP A 108 -11.80 14.87 21.34
C ASP A 108 -11.87 15.60 19.99
N TYR A 109 -12.54 16.76 19.95
CA TYR A 109 -12.60 17.60 18.75
C TYR A 109 -11.21 18.14 18.38
N LEU A 110 -10.46 18.68 19.34
CA LEU A 110 -9.14 19.25 19.08
C LEU A 110 -8.16 18.18 18.60
N ASN A 111 -8.20 16.98 19.17
CA ASN A 111 -7.41 15.84 18.72
C ASN A 111 -7.78 15.46 17.28
N ALA A 112 -9.07 15.29 16.98
CA ALA A 112 -9.55 15.00 15.64
C ALA A 112 -9.14 16.09 14.62
N PHE A 113 -9.22 17.36 15.03
CA PHE A 113 -8.86 18.52 14.21
C PHE A 113 -7.36 18.63 13.95
N ALA A 114 -6.54 18.41 14.98
CA ALA A 114 -5.08 18.36 14.86
C ALA A 114 -4.68 17.25 13.89
N ARG A 115 -5.27 16.05 14.06
CA ARG A 115 -4.94 14.88 13.24
C ARG A 115 -5.24 15.06 11.75
N ILE A 116 -6.39 15.64 11.40
CA ILE A 116 -6.68 15.95 9.99
C ILE A 116 -5.79 17.05 9.43
N SER A 117 -5.40 18.02 10.26
CA SER A 117 -4.48 19.09 9.85
C SER A 117 -3.08 18.54 9.58
N GLU A 118 -2.54 17.71 10.46
CA GLU A 118 -1.29 16.98 10.26
C GLU A 118 -1.32 16.15 8.97
N THR A 119 -2.43 15.47 8.70
CA THR A 119 -2.58 14.64 7.49
C THR A 119 -2.55 15.50 6.22
N ILE A 120 -3.23 16.65 6.24
CA ILE A 120 -3.23 17.60 5.11
C ILE A 120 -1.81 18.12 4.85
N ASP A 121 -1.09 18.49 5.90
CA ASP A 121 0.27 19.02 5.79
C ASP A 121 1.29 17.95 5.42
N GLY A 122 1.15 16.72 5.92
CA GLY A 122 1.97 15.57 5.52
C GLY A 122 1.91 15.32 4.01
N MET A 123 0.71 15.42 3.43
CA MET A 123 0.51 15.30 1.99
C MET A 123 1.20 16.40 1.15
N ARG A 124 1.44 17.60 1.72
CA ARG A 124 2.20 18.68 1.05
C ARG A 124 3.68 18.36 0.92
N ILE A 125 4.21 17.45 1.73
CA ILE A 125 5.60 16.97 1.62
C ILE A 125 5.73 16.00 0.43
N VAL A 126 4.67 15.24 0.14
CA VAL A 126 4.69 14.20 -0.90
C VAL A 126 4.37 14.75 -2.28
N TYR A 127 3.41 15.67 -2.37
CA TYR A 127 2.97 16.23 -3.64
C TYR A 127 3.03 17.76 -3.68
N ARG A 128 3.50 18.25 -4.83
CA ARG A 128 3.33 19.64 -5.25
C ARG A 128 1.87 19.89 -5.62
N ASN A 129 1.43 21.14 -5.52
CA ASN A 129 0.09 21.50 -5.98
C ASN A 129 -0.06 21.28 -7.50
N ALA A 130 -1.24 20.83 -7.91
CA ALA A 130 -1.59 20.65 -9.31
C ALA A 130 -1.66 22.02 -10.01
N GLY A 131 -0.88 22.18 -11.08
CA GLY A 131 -0.80 23.45 -11.80
C GLY A 131 0.03 24.53 -11.10
N GLU A 132 0.86 24.19 -10.12
CA GLU A 132 1.75 25.15 -9.45
C GLU A 132 2.85 25.66 -10.42
N THR A 133 2.97 26.98 -10.53
CA THR A 133 3.95 27.68 -11.37
C THR A 133 4.84 28.60 -10.51
N SER A 134 5.66 29.46 -11.13
CA SER A 134 6.43 30.47 -10.40
C SER A 134 5.57 31.60 -9.81
N GLY A 135 4.38 31.83 -10.37
CA GLY A 135 3.46 32.89 -9.93
C GLY A 135 2.13 32.39 -9.36
N LEU A 136 1.81 31.10 -9.50
CA LEU A 136 0.54 30.51 -9.07
C LEU A 136 0.79 29.35 -8.11
N VAL A 137 0.10 29.38 -6.97
CA VAL A 137 0.18 28.35 -5.91
C VAL A 137 -0.43 27.01 -6.37
N GLY A 138 -1.26 27.00 -7.41
CA GLY A 138 -1.92 25.79 -7.90
C GLY A 138 -3.04 25.28 -6.98
N LEU A 139 -3.62 24.13 -7.35
CA LEU A 139 -4.69 23.46 -6.62
C LEU A 139 -4.11 22.34 -5.74
N TYR A 140 -4.59 22.23 -4.50
CA TYR A 140 -4.19 21.13 -3.64
C TYR A 140 -4.64 19.78 -4.23
N PRO A 141 -3.74 18.80 -4.40
CA PRO A 141 -3.99 17.61 -5.21
C PRO A 141 -5.06 16.68 -4.61
N TYR A 142 -5.31 16.77 -3.30
CA TYR A 142 -6.27 15.92 -2.59
C TYR A 142 -7.28 16.74 -1.79
N SER A 143 -7.98 17.66 -2.46
CA SER A 143 -9.02 18.53 -1.85
C SER A 143 -10.02 17.80 -0.94
N PRO A 144 -10.42 16.52 -1.17
CA PRO A 144 -11.31 15.83 -0.25
C PRO A 144 -10.80 15.75 1.20
N LEU A 145 -9.49 15.82 1.46
CA LEU A 145 -8.97 15.95 2.84
C LEU A 145 -9.40 17.27 3.49
N HIS A 146 -9.41 18.37 2.72
CA HIS A 146 -9.95 19.64 3.17
C HIS A 146 -11.47 19.56 3.37
N ASP A 147 -12.19 18.80 2.54
CA ASP A 147 -13.63 18.59 2.72
C ASP A 147 -13.95 17.81 4.01
N MET A 148 -13.18 16.77 4.32
CA MET A 148 -13.25 16.07 5.62
C MET A 148 -13.01 17.05 6.79
N ARG A 149 -12.01 17.93 6.68
CA ARG A 149 -11.76 18.95 7.71
C ARG A 149 -12.91 19.95 7.82
N ARG A 150 -13.49 20.42 6.71
CA ARG A 150 -14.64 21.34 6.70
C ARG A 150 -15.85 20.72 7.38
N ALA A 151 -16.13 19.45 7.09
CA ALA A 151 -17.21 18.69 7.73
C ALA A 151 -17.01 18.58 9.25
N LEU A 152 -15.78 18.29 9.71
CA LEU A 152 -15.46 18.31 11.15
C LEU A 152 -15.63 19.71 11.75
N GLN A 153 -15.11 20.75 11.10
CA GLN A 153 -15.18 22.14 11.58
C GLN A 153 -16.61 22.65 11.73
N TRP A 154 -17.55 22.12 10.95
CA TRP A 154 -18.96 22.44 11.09
C TRP A 154 -19.55 21.95 12.43
N LEU A 155 -18.96 20.91 13.03
CA LEU A 155 -19.31 20.37 14.34
C LEU A 155 -18.52 21.03 15.50
N ASP A 156 -17.73 22.08 15.27
CA ASP A 156 -16.87 22.68 16.31
C ASP A 156 -17.68 23.03 17.57
N PRO A 157 -17.46 22.34 18.71
CA PRO A 157 -18.28 22.49 19.90
C PRO A 157 -18.15 23.89 20.53
N ARG A 158 -17.07 24.63 20.20
CA ARG A 158 -16.84 26.00 20.66
C ARG A 158 -17.72 27.01 19.91
N LYS A 159 -18.13 26.68 18.68
CA LYS A 159 -19.02 27.49 17.85
C LYS A 159 -20.47 27.00 17.92
N LYS A 160 -20.65 25.68 18.09
CA LYS A 160 -21.94 24.99 18.06
C LYS A 160 -22.04 23.95 19.20
N PRO A 161 -22.29 24.40 20.44
CA PRO A 161 -22.27 23.53 21.62
C PRO A 161 -23.40 22.48 21.64
N ASN A 162 -24.53 22.76 20.99
CA ASN A 162 -25.73 21.90 21.01
C ASN A 162 -25.92 21.14 19.69
N THR A 163 -24.86 20.49 19.21
CA THR A 163 -24.92 19.70 17.96
C THR A 163 -25.72 18.41 18.17
N THR A 164 -26.75 18.19 17.35
CA THR A 164 -27.64 17.02 17.44
C THR A 164 -26.99 15.75 16.91
N ALA A 165 -27.53 14.58 17.28
CA ALA A 165 -27.05 13.29 16.75
C ALA A 165 -27.22 13.18 15.22
N ALA A 166 -28.30 13.73 14.67
CA ALA A 166 -28.54 13.75 13.22
C ALA A 166 -27.48 14.59 12.47
N GLU A 167 -27.09 15.73 13.04
CA GLU A 167 -26.02 16.56 12.46
C GLU A 167 -24.66 15.88 12.52
N ARG A 168 -24.34 15.22 13.63
CA ARG A 168 -23.11 14.40 13.72
C ARG A 168 -23.11 13.29 12.68
N LYS A 169 -24.25 12.62 12.48
CA LYS A 169 -24.40 11.58 11.46
C LYS A 169 -24.21 12.13 10.05
N LEU A 170 -24.79 13.29 9.75
CA LEU A 170 -24.62 13.96 8.44
C LEU A 170 -23.15 14.32 8.17
N ALA A 171 -22.45 14.87 9.16
CA ALA A 171 -21.03 15.18 9.04
C ALA A 171 -20.17 13.92 8.88
N GLN A 172 -20.49 12.84 9.60
CA GLN A 172 -19.84 11.55 9.42
C GLN A 172 -20.00 11.03 7.99
N ASP A 173 -21.21 11.08 7.44
CA ASP A 173 -21.47 10.62 6.08
C ASP A 173 -20.73 11.49 5.05
N ALA A 174 -20.65 12.81 5.26
CA ALA A 174 -19.84 13.71 4.42
C ALA A 174 -18.33 13.41 4.51
N ILE A 175 -17.82 13.08 5.70
CA ILE A 175 -16.43 12.65 5.91
C ILE A 175 -16.17 11.34 5.16
N LEU A 176 -17.07 10.37 5.26
CA LEU A 176 -16.95 9.08 4.57
C LEU A 176 -17.00 9.24 3.05
N GLN A 177 -17.94 10.03 2.54
CA GLN A 177 -18.03 10.34 1.10
C GLN A 177 -16.74 10.97 0.58
N SER A 178 -16.20 11.96 1.30
CA SER A 178 -14.94 12.62 0.94
C SER A 178 -13.76 11.64 0.98
N PHE A 179 -13.71 10.76 1.98
CA PHE A 179 -12.70 9.70 2.07
C PHE A 179 -12.81 8.69 0.91
N TYR A 180 -14.01 8.31 0.48
CA TYR A 180 -14.18 7.39 -0.65
C TYR A 180 -13.76 8.03 -1.97
N ALA A 181 -14.14 9.29 -2.22
CA ALA A 181 -13.68 10.04 -3.39
C ALA A 181 -12.14 10.20 -3.43
N LEU A 182 -11.53 10.40 -2.27
CA LEU A 182 -10.06 10.39 -2.13
C LEU A 182 -9.48 9.02 -2.48
N ARG A 183 -10.04 7.95 -1.91
CA ARG A 183 -9.56 6.58 -2.07
C ARG A 183 -9.51 6.18 -3.54
N GLU A 184 -10.56 6.46 -4.32
CA GLU A 184 -10.64 6.06 -5.72
C GLU A 184 -9.44 6.53 -6.54
N ASN A 185 -9.08 7.81 -6.42
CA ASN A 185 -7.95 8.37 -7.15
C ASN A 185 -6.60 8.09 -6.48
N PHE A 186 -6.54 8.05 -5.14
CA PHE A 186 -5.27 7.85 -4.42
C PHE A 186 -4.71 6.44 -4.62
N LEU A 187 -5.57 5.41 -4.70
CA LEU A 187 -5.12 4.03 -4.89
C LEU A 187 -4.44 3.82 -6.25
N GLU A 188 -4.76 4.62 -7.27
CA GLU A 188 -4.08 4.56 -8.57
C GLU A 188 -2.57 4.87 -8.46
N GLU A 189 -2.17 5.69 -7.48
CA GLU A 189 -0.77 6.05 -7.26
C GLU A 189 0.04 4.95 -6.54
N LEU A 190 -0.64 4.12 -5.75
CA LEU A 190 -0.04 2.98 -5.04
C LEU A 190 0.27 1.79 -5.98
N ASP A 191 -0.27 1.77 -7.20
CA ASP A 191 -0.02 0.72 -8.19
C ASP A 191 -0.30 -0.69 -7.65
N LEU A 192 -1.40 -0.83 -6.89
CA LEU A 192 -1.79 -2.08 -6.25
C LEU A 192 -2.26 -3.09 -7.30
N GLU A 193 -1.66 -4.28 -7.28
CA GLU A 193 -2.15 -5.43 -8.06
C GLU A 193 -3.37 -6.07 -7.40
N GLU A 194 -4.20 -6.73 -8.21
CA GLU A 194 -5.29 -7.54 -7.70
C GLU A 194 -4.74 -8.73 -6.88
N PRO A 195 -5.34 -9.05 -5.73
CA PRO A 195 -4.94 -10.23 -4.95
C PRO A 195 -5.10 -11.50 -5.79
N ARG A 196 -4.08 -12.37 -5.79
CA ARG A 196 -4.13 -13.66 -6.53
C ARG A 196 -5.12 -14.68 -5.95
N HIS A 197 -5.47 -14.54 -4.67
CA HIS A 197 -6.38 -15.44 -3.97
C HIS A 197 -7.40 -14.62 -3.17
N PRO A 198 -8.33 -13.91 -3.85
CA PRO A 198 -9.28 -13.04 -3.18
C PRO A 198 -10.43 -13.86 -2.58
N LEU A 199 -10.86 -13.50 -1.37
CA LEU A 199 -12.09 -14.02 -0.77
C LEU A 199 -13.25 -13.07 -1.12
N LEU A 200 -13.91 -13.32 -2.24
CA LEU A 200 -14.92 -12.41 -2.81
C LEU A 200 -16.33 -12.60 -2.23
N ILE A 201 -16.57 -13.69 -1.50
CA ILE A 201 -17.88 -13.98 -0.91
C ILE A 201 -18.09 -13.18 0.39
N SER A 202 -19.25 -12.56 0.53
CA SER A 202 -19.70 -12.04 1.83
C SER A 202 -19.97 -13.21 2.78
N GLY A 203 -19.56 -13.08 4.05
CA GLY A 203 -19.70 -14.16 5.03
C GLY A 203 -18.80 -15.37 4.78
N GLY A 204 -17.63 -15.17 4.14
CA GLY A 204 -16.66 -16.24 3.94
C GLY A 204 -16.31 -16.98 5.24
N ARG A 205 -16.32 -18.31 5.18
CA ARG A 205 -16.12 -19.18 6.35
C ARG A 205 -14.77 -19.90 6.28
N ARG A 206 -14.18 -20.15 7.45
CA ARG A 206 -13.00 -21.03 7.56
C ARG A 206 -13.39 -22.44 7.10
N LEU A 207 -12.78 -22.93 6.03
CA LEU A 207 -13.03 -24.30 5.53
C LEU A 207 -12.30 -25.37 6.36
N LYS A 208 -11.20 -25.00 7.02
CA LYS A 208 -10.43 -25.90 7.88
C LYS A 208 -11.09 -26.00 9.25
N LYS A 209 -11.43 -27.21 9.69
CA LYS A 209 -11.80 -27.45 11.08
C LYS A 209 -10.66 -27.09 12.03
N SER A 210 -11.01 -26.67 13.25
CA SER A 210 -10.03 -26.56 14.33
C SER A 210 -9.48 -27.94 14.67
N GLY A 211 -8.17 -28.03 14.91
CA GLY A 211 -7.51 -29.28 15.24
C GLY A 211 -6.12 -29.42 14.64
N ALA A 212 -5.47 -30.51 14.99
CA ALA A 212 -4.14 -30.87 14.53
C ALA A 212 -4.14 -32.30 13.99
N THR A 213 -3.16 -32.63 13.15
CA THR A 213 -2.96 -33.99 12.67
C THR A 213 -2.68 -34.94 13.85
N ARG A 214 -2.94 -36.24 13.67
CA ARG A 214 -2.67 -37.25 14.71
C ARG A 214 -1.22 -37.23 15.19
N GLY A 215 -0.27 -37.00 14.28
CA GLY A 215 1.16 -36.88 14.60
C GLY A 215 1.45 -35.68 15.50
N ALA A 216 0.92 -34.50 15.17
CA ALA A 216 1.10 -33.30 15.97
C ALA A 216 0.44 -33.43 17.36
N LYS A 217 -0.74 -34.07 17.46
CA LYS A 217 -1.37 -34.37 18.76
C LYS A 217 -0.51 -35.31 19.61
N ALA A 218 0.03 -36.36 19.00
CA ALA A 218 0.91 -37.31 19.69
C ALA A 218 2.22 -36.65 20.16
N GLU A 219 2.78 -35.74 19.37
CA GLU A 219 3.97 -34.99 19.74
C GLU A 219 3.70 -33.98 20.87
N GLN A 220 2.58 -33.26 20.79
CA GLN A 220 2.12 -32.38 21.88
C GLN A 220 1.94 -33.17 23.19
N GLU A 221 1.36 -34.36 23.13
CA GLU A 221 1.17 -35.21 24.31
C GLU A 221 2.52 -35.72 24.87
N ARG A 222 3.49 -36.06 23.99
CA ARG A 222 4.86 -36.40 24.41
C ARG A 222 5.55 -35.24 25.09
N GLN A 223 5.39 -34.01 24.59
CA GLN A 223 5.95 -32.80 25.20
C GLN A 223 5.31 -32.53 26.57
N ARG A 224 3.98 -32.64 26.67
CA ARG A 224 3.26 -32.50 27.94
C ARG A 224 3.75 -33.51 28.98
N LYS A 225 3.86 -34.79 28.62
CA LYS A 225 4.40 -35.84 29.50
C LYS A 225 5.86 -35.65 29.91
N ARG A 226 6.65 -34.87 29.16
CA ARG A 226 8.02 -34.51 29.56
C ARG A 226 8.01 -33.37 30.57
N LEU A 227 7.22 -32.33 30.32
CA LEU A 227 7.12 -31.15 31.19
C LEU A 227 6.41 -31.48 32.51
N ASP A 228 5.40 -32.35 32.51
CA ASP A 228 4.69 -32.79 33.73
C ASP A 228 5.59 -33.59 34.71
N LYS A 229 6.76 -34.07 34.26
CA LYS A 229 7.73 -34.75 35.12
C LYS A 229 8.57 -33.79 35.97
N GLU A 230 8.62 -32.52 35.60
CA GLU A 230 9.35 -31.49 36.32
C GLU A 230 8.40 -30.73 37.26
N GLN A 231 8.83 -30.49 38.50
CA GLN A 231 8.00 -29.79 39.47
C GLN A 231 7.88 -28.32 39.07
N GLN A 232 6.67 -27.89 38.72
CA GLN A 232 6.47 -26.56 38.18
C GLN A 232 6.57 -25.48 39.26
N PRO A 233 7.21 -24.33 38.98
CA PRO A 233 7.31 -23.23 39.93
C PRO A 233 5.97 -22.57 40.31
N ARG A 234 4.96 -22.65 39.43
CA ARG A 234 3.68 -21.94 39.56
C ARG A 234 2.49 -22.76 39.02
N PRO A 235 1.93 -23.68 39.81
CA PRO A 235 0.83 -24.56 39.38
C PRO A 235 -0.51 -23.83 39.18
N ASP A 236 -0.65 -22.65 39.78
CA ASP A 236 -1.83 -21.77 39.66
C ASP A 236 -2.02 -21.24 38.24
N VAL A 237 -0.91 -20.86 37.58
CA VAL A 237 -0.92 -20.36 36.20
C VAL A 237 -1.30 -21.47 35.21
N ASP A 238 -0.76 -22.67 35.38
CA ASP A 238 -1.06 -23.81 34.52
C ASP A 238 -2.52 -24.29 34.68
N THR A 239 -3.06 -24.22 35.90
CA THR A 239 -4.47 -24.51 36.15
C THR A 239 -5.39 -23.53 35.40
N LEU A 240 -5.05 -22.24 35.42
CA LEU A 240 -5.79 -21.22 34.68
C LEU A 240 -5.70 -21.44 33.16
N LEU A 241 -4.48 -21.66 32.64
CA LEU A 241 -4.25 -21.85 31.21
C LEU A 241 -4.91 -23.12 30.67
N SER A 242 -4.87 -24.21 31.44
CA SER A 242 -5.56 -25.45 31.06
C SER A 242 -7.08 -25.29 31.07
N HIS A 243 -7.65 -24.57 32.03
CA HIS A 243 -9.07 -24.25 32.03
C HIS A 243 -9.48 -23.41 30.81
N LEU A 244 -8.71 -22.37 30.47
CA LEU A 244 -8.95 -21.55 29.27
C LEU A 244 -8.87 -22.38 27.98
N TYR A 245 -7.90 -23.29 27.88
CA TYR A 245 -7.75 -24.19 26.74
C TYR A 245 -8.93 -25.15 26.57
N TYR A 246 -9.41 -25.75 27.65
CA TYR A 246 -10.58 -26.64 27.59
C TYR A 246 -11.86 -25.88 27.25
N ALA A 247 -12.02 -24.64 27.74
CA ALA A 247 -13.14 -23.78 27.36
C ALA A 247 -13.13 -23.44 25.86
N GLU A 248 -11.95 -23.17 25.29
CA GLU A 248 -11.78 -22.94 23.84
C GLU A 248 -12.15 -24.19 23.01
N GLN A 249 -11.71 -25.38 23.43
CA GLN A 249 -12.06 -26.63 22.75
C GLN A 249 -13.56 -26.95 22.81
N GLN A 250 -14.21 -26.68 23.94
CA GLN A 250 -15.66 -26.91 24.10
C GLN A 250 -16.49 -25.91 23.28
N GLY A 251 -16.04 -24.65 23.17
CA GLY A 251 -16.65 -23.65 22.31
C GLY A 251 -16.58 -24.01 20.82
N ASP A 252 -15.46 -24.60 20.38
CA ASP A 252 -15.29 -25.11 19.02
C ASP A 252 -16.18 -26.34 18.74
N ALA A 253 -16.35 -27.24 19.70
CA ALA A 253 -17.21 -28.43 19.56
C ALA A 253 -18.71 -28.07 19.48
N ALA A 254 -19.19 -27.12 20.30
CA ALA A 254 -20.58 -26.67 20.28
C ALA A 254 -20.95 -25.96 18.96
N ASN A 255 -20.01 -25.24 18.34
CA ASN A 255 -20.19 -24.61 17.04
C ASN A 255 -20.23 -25.62 15.87
N GLU A 256 -19.57 -26.77 15.96
CA GLU A 256 -19.65 -27.83 14.94
C GLU A 256 -21.02 -28.54 14.94
N GLU A 257 -21.60 -28.81 16.12
CA GLU A 257 -22.93 -29.45 16.23
C GLU A 257 -24.09 -28.54 15.81
N GLY A 258 -23.98 -27.23 16.08
CA GLY A 258 -25.00 -26.24 15.68
C GLY A 258 -25.09 -26.02 14.17
N ASN A 259 -23.98 -26.15 13.44
CA ASN A 259 -23.92 -25.94 11.99
C ASN A 259 -24.33 -27.21 11.19
N GLY A 260 -24.20 -28.40 11.80
CA GLY A 260 -24.64 -29.67 11.21
C GLY A 260 -26.17 -29.90 11.24
N ARG A 261 -26.90 -29.28 12.19
CA ARG A 261 -28.36 -29.42 12.31
C ARG A 261 -29.18 -28.50 11.39
N ARG A 262 -28.57 -27.50 10.74
CA ARG A 262 -29.27 -26.58 9.81
C ARG A 262 -29.21 -27.01 8.32
N LEU A 263 -28.62 -28.17 8.03
CA LEU A 263 -28.47 -28.71 6.67
C LEU A 263 -29.01 -30.15 6.56
N ALA A 264 -30.16 -30.42 7.17
CA ALA A 264 -31.03 -31.53 6.77
C ALA A 264 -32.35 -30.89 6.29
N PRO A 265 -32.91 -31.34 5.15
CA PRO A 265 -34.02 -30.68 4.46
C PRO A 265 -35.28 -30.55 5.32
#